data_AF-A0A1A8WTL2-F1
#
_entry.id   AF-A0A1A8WTL2-F1
#
_cell.length_a   1.000
_cell.length_b   1.000
_cell.length_c   1.000
_cell.angle_alpha   90.00
_cell.angle_beta   90.00
_cell.angle_gamma   90.00
#
_symmetry.space_group_name_H-M   'P 1'
#
loop_
_entity.id
_entity.type
_entity.pdbx_description
1 polymer ?
#
loop_
_entity_poly.entity_id
_entity_poly.type
_entity_poly.pdbx_seq_one_letter_code
_entity_poly.pdbx_strand_id
1 'polypeptide(L)'
;IIEKIDNFNIGENEDIIQIKFIPSLNNMNMYIFYANKIGYSKRWAQILTDSNFTLLNKNVNMIKEENEEIKNDIKNIKKINKIEIKNKDIEINSLNERINMLKVDLENVRVKNKRLQTAAEANIQSADEFLQKKMTEMSAICAEIESKIEENETLKERIKMAAREFEKMEKERNDAKNEKFNLENKIKDIIVTYEEAKSDPEKITLQNFNINQRYQEIVVHNQNLKSEIKKLIERYYELENKHKEKIKTIKEIIEIGDIFDYLHKLVILCQTKIKFYEQSYKYTDEQQNELLTQLEYIIKETKLAEANARVSYITHRSKILEERLLYYINRKVPSDYFYFANITLRRLGWIFGEIETLNPIQLVNPASQSEQNKNIPGVDEVYPLYSYLDENNANIIPMREQIYYNEGIEGRDSFKIVTGVDIYSTPIKMCPYENMLLIENKYNYIKIKLTDLKKDFNILKQKKKFETKSTISDMQWSEITKNAYHRLEKNIIALDQKNV
;
A
#
# COMPACT_ATOMS: atom_id res chain seq x y z
N ILE A 1 6.80 -12.12 105.61
CA ILE A 1 7.07 -11.61 106.97
C ILE A 1 6.36 -12.58 107.92
N ILE A 2 7.06 -13.22 108.86
CA ILE A 2 6.48 -14.19 109.79
C ILE A 2 6.27 -13.48 111.13
N GLU A 3 5.02 -13.24 111.53
CA GLU A 3 4.67 -12.64 112.83
C GLU A 3 4.19 -13.72 113.80
N LYS A 4 4.64 -13.62 115.06
CA LYS A 4 4.35 -14.58 116.13
C LYS A 4 3.23 -14.00 117.02
N ILE A 5 2.13 -14.72 117.19
CA ILE A 5 0.99 -14.30 118.02
C ILE A 5 0.96 -15.18 119.27
N ASP A 6 1.20 -14.58 120.43
CA ASP A 6 1.21 -15.25 121.72
C ASP A 6 -0.11 -14.93 122.44
N ASN A 7 -1.11 -15.83 122.36
CA ASN A 7 -2.12 -16.14 123.39
C ASN A 7 -3.40 -16.73 122.77
N PHE A 8 -3.58 -18.05 122.93
CA PHE A 8 -4.87 -18.71 122.76
C PHE A 8 -4.90 -19.98 123.63
N ASN A 9 -5.88 -20.10 124.52
CA ASN A 9 -6.06 -21.29 125.36
C ASN A 9 -6.84 -22.35 124.57
N ILE A 10 -6.22 -23.52 124.34
CA ILE A 10 -6.84 -24.68 123.72
C ILE A 10 -7.03 -25.73 124.83
N GLY A 11 -8.27 -26.24 124.96
CA GLY A 11 -8.63 -27.28 125.93
C GLY A 11 -7.95 -28.62 125.62
N GLU A 12 -7.74 -29.42 126.66
CA GLU A 12 -7.02 -30.68 126.59
C GLU A 12 -7.68 -31.69 125.63
N ASN A 13 -6.82 -32.33 124.82
CA ASN A 13 -7.08 -33.36 123.81
C ASN A 13 -7.51 -32.86 122.42
N GLU A 14 -6.51 -32.51 121.59
CA GLU A 14 -6.48 -32.78 120.15
C GLU A 14 -5.09 -32.43 119.56
N ASP A 15 -4.34 -33.42 119.07
CA ASP A 15 -3.17 -33.20 118.20
C ASP A 15 -3.67 -32.85 116.80
N ILE A 16 -3.98 -31.58 116.53
CA ILE A 16 -4.39 -31.13 115.19
C ILE A 16 -3.70 -29.80 114.83
N ILE A 17 -2.92 -29.82 113.74
CA ILE A 17 -2.51 -28.61 113.00
C ILE A 17 -3.75 -28.12 112.24
N GLN A 18 -4.49 -27.15 112.78
CA GLN A 18 -5.56 -26.49 112.03
C GLN A 18 -4.98 -25.39 111.14
N ILE A 19 -5.05 -25.53 109.81
CA ILE A 19 -4.75 -24.43 108.89
C ILE A 19 -6.04 -23.67 108.66
N LYS A 20 -6.15 -22.45 109.22
CA LYS A 20 -7.28 -21.56 108.92
C LYS A 20 -6.87 -20.48 107.93
N PHE A 21 -7.66 -20.37 106.86
CA PHE A 21 -7.57 -19.31 105.88
C PHE A 21 -8.28 -18.07 106.43
N ILE A 22 -7.59 -16.93 106.46
CA ILE A 22 -8.20 -15.63 106.76
C ILE A 22 -8.31 -14.86 105.45
N PRO A 23 -9.52 -14.60 104.92
CA PRO A 23 -9.69 -13.67 103.83
C PRO A 23 -9.56 -12.26 104.40
N SER A 24 -8.46 -11.57 104.14
CA SER A 24 -8.36 -10.12 104.37
C SER A 24 -7.86 -9.39 103.13
N LEU A 25 -8.28 -8.13 103.02
CA LEU A 25 -8.49 -7.33 101.81
C LEU A 25 -7.26 -6.91 100.98
N ASN A 26 -6.07 -7.46 101.21
CA ASN A 26 -4.86 -7.06 100.48
C ASN A 26 -4.02 -8.28 100.11
N ASN A 27 -4.24 -8.87 98.92
CA ASN A 27 -3.43 -9.83 98.13
C ASN A 27 -2.13 -10.40 98.74
N MET A 28 -2.19 -10.89 99.97
CA MET A 28 -1.10 -11.56 100.70
C MET A 28 -1.76 -12.76 101.36
N ASN A 29 -1.55 -13.94 100.80
CA ASN A 29 -2.04 -15.19 101.35
C ASN A 29 -1.33 -15.46 102.69
N MET A 30 -1.92 -15.01 103.79
CA MET A 30 -1.45 -15.33 105.14
C MET A 30 -2.01 -16.69 105.59
N TYR A 31 -1.12 -17.60 105.95
CA TYR A 31 -1.45 -18.90 106.54
C TYR A 31 -0.98 -18.93 108.00
N ILE A 32 -1.89 -19.24 108.93
CA ILE A 32 -1.56 -19.39 110.35
C ILE A 32 -1.35 -20.88 110.64
N PHE A 33 -0.19 -21.22 111.20
CA PHE A 33 0.18 -22.58 111.60
C PHE A 33 0.21 -22.68 113.12
N TYR A 34 -0.60 -23.59 113.69
CA TYR A 34 -0.58 -23.89 115.13
C TYR A 34 0.29 -25.12 115.39
N ALA A 35 1.25 -25.01 116.31
CA ALA A 35 2.14 -26.10 116.70
C ALA A 35 2.37 -26.11 118.21
N ASN A 36 2.17 -27.27 118.85
CA ASN A 36 2.18 -27.42 120.31
C ASN A 36 3.59 -27.33 120.97
N LYS A 37 4.68 -27.28 120.19
CA LYS A 37 6.05 -27.15 120.71
C LYS A 37 6.88 -26.14 119.91
N ILE A 38 7.45 -25.16 120.63
CA ILE A 38 8.25 -24.02 120.12
C ILE A 38 9.46 -24.45 119.27
N GLY A 39 9.97 -25.69 119.42
CA GLY A 39 11.13 -26.19 118.68
C GLY A 39 10.85 -26.60 117.22
N TYR A 40 9.62 -27.03 116.89
CA TYR A 40 9.29 -27.53 115.54
C TYR A 40 9.02 -26.40 114.53
N SER A 41 8.47 -25.26 114.99
CA SER A 41 8.23 -24.09 114.13
C SER A 41 9.53 -23.44 113.65
N LYS A 42 10.57 -23.37 114.50
CA LYS A 42 11.90 -22.87 114.10
C LYS A 42 12.54 -23.75 113.02
N ARG A 43 12.43 -25.08 113.12
CA ARG A 43 13.03 -26.02 112.16
C ARG A 43 12.36 -25.94 110.78
N TRP A 44 11.04 -25.82 110.75
CA TRP A 44 10.27 -25.66 109.50
C TRP A 44 10.48 -24.29 108.84
N ALA A 45 10.55 -23.21 109.64
CA ALA A 45 10.87 -21.89 109.12
C ALA A 45 12.26 -21.88 108.45
N GLN A 46 13.25 -22.54 109.07
CA GLN A 46 14.60 -22.66 108.53
C GLN A 46 14.64 -23.47 107.22
N ILE A 47 13.94 -24.61 107.17
CA ILE A 47 13.84 -25.44 105.95
C ILE A 47 13.17 -24.67 104.80
N LEU A 48 12.11 -23.90 105.07
CA LEU A 48 11.41 -23.10 104.06
C LEU A 48 12.23 -21.89 103.59
N THR A 49 12.98 -21.24 104.48
CA THR A 49 13.90 -20.16 104.07
C THR A 49 15.05 -20.72 103.23
N ASP A 50 15.60 -21.88 103.59
CA ASP A 50 16.72 -22.49 102.87
C ASP A 50 16.30 -23.05 101.50
N SER A 51 15.08 -23.62 101.38
CA SER A 51 14.54 -24.10 100.10
C SER A 51 14.21 -22.97 99.12
N ASN A 52 13.70 -21.83 99.62
CA ASN A 52 13.47 -20.66 98.77
C ASN A 52 14.77 -20.00 98.35
N PHE A 53 15.78 -19.96 99.22
CA PHE A 53 17.08 -19.39 98.90
C PHE A 53 17.84 -20.20 97.85
N THR A 54 17.78 -21.53 97.92
CA THR A 54 18.42 -22.43 96.94
C THR A 54 17.75 -22.35 95.56
N LEU A 55 16.41 -22.28 95.50
CA LEU A 55 15.68 -22.08 94.23
C LEU A 55 16.00 -20.71 93.62
N LEU A 56 16.04 -19.66 94.44
CA LEU A 56 16.36 -18.30 93.98
C LEU A 56 17.80 -18.21 93.46
N ASN A 57 18.76 -18.88 94.13
CA ASN A 57 20.15 -18.93 93.69
C ASN A 57 20.32 -19.69 92.36
N LYS A 58 19.53 -20.77 92.16
CA LYS A 58 19.50 -21.50 90.87
C LYS A 58 18.97 -20.63 89.74
N ASN A 59 17.90 -19.87 89.98
CA ASN A 59 17.35 -18.94 88.99
C ASN A 59 18.32 -17.78 88.68
N VAL A 60 19.01 -17.25 89.70
CA VAL A 60 20.04 -16.20 89.50
C VAL A 60 21.21 -16.71 88.65
N ASN A 61 21.62 -17.96 88.82
CA ASN A 61 22.68 -18.55 87.99
C ASN A 61 22.23 -18.78 86.55
N MET A 62 21.02 -19.30 86.31
CA MET A 62 20.45 -19.42 84.97
C MET A 62 20.35 -18.05 84.26
N ILE A 63 19.88 -17.01 84.96
CA ILE A 63 19.81 -15.65 84.41
C ILE A 63 21.21 -15.08 84.10
N LYS A 64 22.25 -15.44 84.87
CA LYS A 64 23.62 -15.03 84.58
C LYS A 64 24.19 -15.72 83.35
N GLU A 65 23.91 -17.01 83.18
CA GLU A 65 24.29 -17.80 82.00
C GLU A 65 23.61 -17.25 80.74
N GLU A 66 22.29 -17.02 80.79
CA GLU A 66 21.53 -16.39 79.70
C GLU A 66 22.07 -15.00 79.34
N ASN A 67 22.44 -14.18 80.33
CA ASN A 67 23.02 -12.85 80.08
C ASN A 67 24.41 -12.91 79.42
N GLU A 68 25.26 -13.87 79.78
CA GLU A 68 26.56 -14.05 79.11
C GLU A 68 26.39 -14.58 77.68
N GLU A 69 25.39 -15.44 77.44
CA GLU A 69 25.04 -15.92 76.10
C GLU A 69 24.56 -14.77 75.19
N ILE A 70 23.61 -13.96 75.67
CA ILE A 70 23.12 -12.75 74.97
C ILE A 70 24.27 -11.78 74.67
N LYS A 71 25.21 -11.61 75.60
CA LYS A 71 26.37 -10.72 75.43
C LYS A 71 27.35 -11.23 74.37
N ASN A 72 27.51 -12.55 74.24
CA ASN A 72 28.28 -13.16 73.17
C ASN A 72 27.59 -13.03 71.81
N ASP A 73 26.27 -13.18 71.75
CA ASP A 73 25.49 -12.97 70.53
C ASP A 73 25.57 -11.51 70.06
N ILE A 74 25.45 -10.55 70.97
CA ILE A 74 25.63 -9.12 70.64
C ILE A 74 27.03 -8.84 70.09
N LYS A 75 28.08 -9.48 70.63
CA LYS A 75 29.45 -9.37 70.08
C LYS A 75 29.57 -9.98 68.70
N ASN A 76 28.93 -11.13 68.45
CA ASN A 76 28.95 -11.80 67.16
C ASN A 76 28.21 -10.98 66.09
N ILE A 77 27.03 -10.44 66.41
CA ILE A 77 26.28 -9.53 65.53
C ILE A 77 27.12 -8.31 65.14
N LYS A 78 27.83 -7.70 66.11
CA LYS A 78 28.73 -6.57 65.83
C LYS A 78 29.87 -6.94 64.88
N LYS A 79 30.43 -8.16 64.99
CA LYS A 79 31.47 -8.65 64.08
C LYS A 79 30.91 -8.88 62.67
N ILE A 80 29.73 -9.49 62.55
CA ILE A 80 29.06 -9.74 61.26
C ILE A 80 28.77 -8.41 60.55
N ASN A 81 28.18 -7.44 61.24
CA ASN A 81 27.91 -6.12 60.64
C ASN A 81 29.19 -5.43 60.16
N LYS A 82 30.30 -5.58 60.89
CA LYS A 82 31.60 -5.00 60.49
C LYS A 82 32.17 -5.68 59.24
N ILE A 83 31.94 -6.97 59.05
CA ILE A 83 32.32 -7.70 57.83
C ILE A 83 31.43 -7.27 56.66
N GLU A 84 30.13 -7.11 56.88
CA GLU A 84 29.19 -6.69 55.85
C GLU A 84 29.50 -5.28 55.32
N ILE A 85 29.85 -4.34 56.22
CA ILE A 85 30.29 -3.00 55.84
C ILE A 85 31.56 -3.06 54.98
N LYS A 86 32.56 -3.86 55.39
CA LYS A 86 33.79 -4.04 54.61
C LYS A 86 33.54 -4.66 53.24
N ASN A 87 32.61 -5.60 53.12
CA ASN A 87 32.26 -6.19 51.83
C ASN A 87 31.61 -5.16 50.91
N LYS A 88 30.71 -4.31 51.45
CA LYS A 88 30.10 -3.21 50.69
C LYS A 88 31.16 -2.19 50.25
N ASP A 89 32.14 -1.88 51.09
CA ASP A 89 33.24 -0.97 50.71
C ASP A 89 34.10 -1.53 49.56
N ILE A 90 34.37 -2.85 49.56
CA ILE A 90 35.11 -3.52 48.48
C ILE A 90 34.33 -3.45 47.17
N GLU A 91 33.02 -3.72 47.21
CA GLU A 91 32.15 -3.66 46.04
C GLU A 91 32.05 -2.23 45.47
N ILE A 92 31.92 -1.23 46.34
CA ILE A 92 31.95 0.19 45.95
C ILE A 92 33.26 0.53 45.25
N ASN A 93 34.40 0.07 45.78
CA ASN A 93 35.70 0.33 45.17
C ASN A 93 35.83 -0.35 43.79
N SER A 94 35.41 -1.61 43.63
CA SER A 94 35.47 -2.27 42.32
C SER A 94 34.56 -1.61 41.29
N LEU A 95 33.38 -1.14 41.72
CA LEU A 95 32.47 -0.39 40.86
C LEU A 95 33.08 0.95 40.44
N ASN A 96 33.75 1.66 41.34
CA ASN A 96 34.42 2.92 41.03
C ASN A 96 35.58 2.74 40.05
N GLU A 97 36.39 1.68 40.20
CA GLU A 97 37.44 1.33 39.23
C GLU A 97 36.85 1.07 37.84
N ARG A 98 35.73 0.33 37.77
CA ARG A 98 35.05 0.06 36.50
C ARG A 98 34.45 1.31 35.88
N ILE A 99 33.88 2.21 36.67
CA ILE A 99 33.41 3.52 36.20
C ILE A 99 34.55 4.33 35.60
N ASN A 100 35.72 4.35 36.25
CA ASN A 100 36.88 5.09 35.75
C ASN A 100 37.41 4.51 34.44
N MET A 101 37.50 3.18 34.32
CA MET A 101 37.86 2.52 33.05
C MET A 101 36.89 2.88 31.93
N LEU A 102 35.58 2.79 32.19
CA LEU A 102 34.55 3.12 31.20
C LEU A 102 34.60 4.59 30.77
N LYS A 103 34.94 5.52 31.67
CA LYS A 103 35.12 6.93 31.33
C LYS A 103 36.28 7.14 30.35
N VAL A 104 37.40 6.44 30.56
CA VAL A 104 38.56 6.50 29.67
C VAL A 104 38.22 5.95 28.29
N ASP A 105 37.54 4.80 28.23
CA ASP A 105 37.11 4.20 26.96
C ASP A 105 36.14 5.10 26.19
N LEU A 106 35.20 5.73 26.90
CA LEU A 106 34.23 6.65 26.30
C LEU A 106 34.93 7.88 25.69
N GLU A 107 35.93 8.43 26.38
CA GLU A 107 36.71 9.55 25.87
C GLU A 107 37.56 9.16 24.65
N ASN A 108 38.18 7.98 24.67
CA ASN A 108 38.92 7.43 23.52
C ASN A 108 38.01 7.28 22.28
N VAL A 109 36.78 6.77 22.47
CA VAL A 109 35.79 6.65 21.40
C VAL A 109 35.37 8.01 20.87
N ARG A 110 35.13 9.01 21.75
CA ARG A 110 34.82 10.38 21.34
C ARG A 110 35.91 11.01 20.49
N VAL A 111 37.18 10.87 20.90
CA VAL A 111 38.33 11.39 20.14
C VAL A 111 38.44 10.71 18.79
N LYS A 112 38.26 9.37 18.73
CA LYS A 112 38.28 8.63 17.46
C LYS A 112 37.15 9.07 16.53
N ASN A 113 35.95 9.28 17.07
CA ASN A 113 34.79 9.71 16.30
C ASN A 113 34.99 11.13 15.73
N LYS A 114 35.53 12.05 16.54
CA LYS A 114 35.88 13.41 16.07
C LYS A 114 36.92 13.39 14.95
N ARG A 115 37.95 12.54 15.05
CA ARG A 115 38.95 12.38 13.97
C ARG A 115 38.33 11.84 12.68
N LEU A 116 37.45 10.85 12.78
CA LEU A 116 36.75 10.29 11.62
C LEU A 116 35.84 11.34 10.96
N GLN A 117 35.15 12.16 11.77
CA GLN A 117 34.32 13.24 11.26
C GLN A 117 35.17 14.27 10.50
N THR A 118 36.29 14.74 11.06
CA THR A 118 37.18 15.68 10.37
C THR A 118 37.76 15.10 9.09
N ALA A 119 38.11 13.80 9.07
CA ALA A 119 38.58 13.13 7.85
C ALA A 119 37.48 13.02 6.78
N ALA A 120 36.24 12.75 7.19
CA ALA A 120 35.10 12.70 6.28
C ALA A 120 34.81 14.08 5.68
N GLU A 121 34.82 15.15 6.49
CA GLU A 121 34.63 16.53 6.03
C GLU A 121 35.71 16.95 5.01
N ALA A 122 36.98 16.64 5.27
CA ALA A 122 38.08 16.92 4.33
C ALA A 122 37.93 16.13 3.01
N ASN A 123 37.48 14.88 3.07
CA ASN A 123 37.23 14.07 1.88
C ASN A 123 36.07 14.62 1.05
N ILE A 124 34.98 15.05 1.69
CA ILE A 124 33.84 15.68 1.01
C ILE A 124 34.31 16.96 0.30
N GLN A 125 35.04 17.82 1.00
CA GLN A 125 35.53 19.07 0.41
C GLN A 125 36.46 18.83 -0.79
N SER A 126 37.39 17.87 -0.70
CA SER A 126 38.26 17.55 -1.83
C SER A 126 37.52 16.92 -3.01
N ALA A 127 36.47 16.13 -2.77
CA ALA A 127 35.61 15.60 -3.82
C ALA A 127 34.81 16.71 -4.51
N ASP A 128 34.27 17.67 -3.75
CA ASP A 128 33.54 18.83 -4.29
C ASP A 128 34.45 19.71 -5.16
N GLU A 129 35.68 20.00 -4.71
CA GLU A 129 36.67 20.74 -5.49
C GLU A 129 37.02 20.01 -6.80
N PHE A 130 37.17 18.68 -6.75
CA PHE A 130 37.40 17.87 -7.94
C PHE A 130 36.22 17.92 -8.91
N LEU A 131 34.98 17.82 -8.41
CA LEU A 131 33.77 17.91 -9.22
C LEU A 131 33.62 19.29 -9.87
N GLN A 132 33.89 20.37 -9.12
CA GLN A 132 33.88 21.72 -9.69
C GLN A 132 34.90 21.87 -10.82
N LYS A 133 36.11 21.33 -10.64
CA LYS A 133 37.13 21.33 -11.70
C LYS A 133 36.69 20.54 -12.93
N LYS A 134 36.04 19.39 -12.75
CA LYS A 134 35.51 18.60 -13.87
C LYS A 134 34.34 19.28 -14.58
N MET A 135 33.52 20.01 -13.84
CA MET A 135 32.41 20.78 -14.39
C MET A 135 32.91 21.95 -15.25
N THR A 136 33.96 22.65 -14.81
CA THR A 136 34.55 23.74 -15.61
C THR A 136 35.25 23.21 -16.86
N GLU A 137 35.98 22.10 -16.77
CA GLU A 137 36.56 21.39 -17.94
C GLU A 137 35.47 20.98 -18.94
N MET A 138 34.36 20.39 -18.47
CA MET A 138 33.24 20.00 -19.32
C MET A 138 32.60 21.20 -20.02
N SER A 139 32.35 22.30 -19.29
CA SER A 139 31.79 23.52 -19.89
C SER A 139 32.70 24.11 -20.98
N ALA A 140 34.02 24.05 -20.80
CA ALA A 140 34.97 24.49 -21.82
C ALA A 140 34.91 23.62 -23.08
N ILE A 141 34.82 22.30 -22.92
CA ILE A 141 34.67 21.35 -24.04
C ILE A 141 33.35 21.58 -24.78
N CYS A 142 32.24 21.78 -24.06
CA CYS A 142 30.94 22.08 -24.68
C CYS A 142 31.01 23.35 -25.55
N ALA A 143 31.61 24.43 -25.02
CA ALA A 143 31.77 25.66 -25.78
C ALA A 143 32.65 25.48 -27.04
N GLU A 144 33.70 24.66 -26.96
CA GLU A 144 34.53 24.33 -28.11
C GLU A 144 33.75 23.52 -29.17
N ILE A 145 32.96 22.53 -28.74
CA ILE A 145 32.10 21.74 -29.63
C ILE A 145 31.06 22.62 -30.31
N GLU A 146 30.39 23.51 -29.58
CA GLU A 146 29.42 24.47 -30.13
C GLU A 146 30.08 25.33 -31.23
N SER A 147 31.26 25.89 -30.95
CA SER A 147 32.02 26.66 -31.95
C SER A 147 32.37 25.82 -33.19
N LYS A 148 32.74 24.54 -33.02
CA LYS A 148 33.02 23.64 -34.15
C LYS A 148 31.78 23.25 -34.95
N ILE A 149 30.62 23.13 -34.30
CA ILE A 149 29.35 22.89 -34.99
C ILE A 149 29.00 24.10 -35.86
N GLU A 150 29.10 25.31 -35.33
CA GLU A 150 28.87 26.55 -36.08
C GLU A 150 29.81 26.66 -37.29
N GLU A 151 31.12 26.42 -37.09
CA GLU A 151 32.10 26.41 -38.18
C GLU A 151 31.71 25.41 -39.27
N ASN A 152 31.27 24.20 -38.90
CA ASN A 152 30.88 23.16 -39.84
C ASN A 152 29.60 23.52 -40.62
N GLU A 153 28.61 24.14 -39.98
CA GLU A 153 27.42 24.63 -40.70
C GLU A 153 27.76 25.72 -41.72
N THR A 154 28.63 26.68 -41.36
CA THR A 154 29.08 27.69 -42.33
C THR A 154 29.83 27.07 -43.52
N LEU A 155 30.63 26.03 -43.29
CA LEU A 155 31.32 25.30 -44.36
C LEU A 155 30.33 24.53 -45.26
N LYS A 156 29.31 23.88 -44.68
CA LYS A 156 28.25 23.21 -45.47
C LYS A 156 27.50 24.20 -46.36
N GLU A 157 27.20 25.40 -45.86
CA GLU A 157 26.56 26.44 -46.66
C GLU A 157 27.46 26.89 -47.83
N ARG A 158 28.76 27.11 -47.57
CA ARG A 158 29.72 27.44 -48.63
C ARG A 158 29.81 26.34 -49.69
N ILE A 159 29.84 25.07 -49.29
CA ILE A 159 29.85 23.94 -50.23
C ILE A 159 28.56 23.92 -51.08
N LYS A 160 27.40 24.14 -50.45
CA LYS A 160 26.12 24.21 -51.18
C LYS A 160 26.10 25.36 -52.19
N MET A 161 26.63 26.53 -51.82
CA MET A 161 26.73 27.67 -52.74
C MET A 161 27.66 27.35 -53.92
N ALA A 162 28.85 26.83 -53.64
CA ALA A 162 29.82 26.45 -54.67
C ALA A 162 29.27 25.36 -55.62
N ALA A 163 28.54 24.38 -55.08
CA ALA A 163 27.89 23.35 -55.89
C ALA A 163 26.83 23.93 -56.83
N ARG A 164 26.00 24.86 -56.36
CA ARG A 164 25.00 25.56 -57.20
C ARG A 164 25.64 26.39 -58.28
N GLU A 165 26.73 27.11 -57.96
CA GLU A 165 27.49 27.87 -58.95
C GLU A 165 28.10 26.96 -60.00
N PHE A 166 28.66 25.81 -59.59
CA PHE A 166 29.21 24.84 -60.51
C PHE A 166 28.15 24.24 -61.44
N GLU A 167 26.99 23.83 -60.92
CA GLU A 167 25.87 23.34 -61.73
C GLU A 167 25.39 24.39 -62.74
N LYS A 168 25.34 25.66 -62.33
CA LYS A 168 24.97 26.77 -63.22
C LYS A 168 25.98 26.93 -64.34
N MET A 169 27.27 26.98 -64.00
CA MET A 169 28.36 27.08 -64.98
C MET A 169 28.39 25.88 -65.93
N GLU A 170 28.12 24.67 -65.43
CA GLU A 170 28.06 23.46 -66.24
C GLU A 170 26.88 23.47 -67.22
N LYS A 171 25.70 23.94 -66.78
CA LYS A 171 24.55 24.17 -67.68
C LYS A 171 24.88 25.19 -68.75
N GLU A 172 25.38 26.37 -68.38
CA GLU A 172 25.76 27.42 -69.32
C GLU A 172 26.79 26.92 -70.35
N ARG A 173 27.78 26.12 -69.90
CA ARG A 173 28.77 25.51 -70.79
C ARG A 173 28.13 24.51 -71.77
N ASN A 174 27.23 23.67 -71.30
CA ASN A 174 26.55 22.69 -72.14
C ASN A 174 25.60 23.36 -73.14
N ASP A 175 24.88 24.40 -72.71
CA ASP A 175 24.03 25.20 -73.58
C ASP A 175 24.85 25.89 -74.68
N ALA A 176 25.98 26.52 -74.32
CA ALA A 176 26.89 27.12 -75.30
C ALA A 176 27.48 26.08 -76.28
N LYS A 177 27.80 24.87 -75.80
CA LYS A 177 28.30 23.78 -76.64
C LYS A 177 27.24 23.28 -77.62
N ASN A 178 26.00 23.12 -77.15
CA ASN A 178 24.86 22.72 -77.97
C ASN A 178 24.50 23.79 -78.99
N GLU A 179 24.52 25.06 -78.60
CA GLU A 179 24.29 26.19 -79.49
C GLU A 179 25.36 26.25 -80.59
N LYS A 180 26.64 26.10 -80.22
CA LYS A 180 27.73 26.01 -81.19
C LYS A 180 27.51 24.87 -82.20
N PHE A 181 27.18 23.67 -81.73
CA PHE A 181 26.91 22.53 -82.61
C PHE A 181 25.70 22.78 -83.53
N ASN A 182 24.63 23.37 -82.99
CA ASN A 182 23.44 23.72 -83.77
C ASN A 182 23.73 24.80 -84.82
N LEU A 183 24.53 25.81 -84.49
CA LEU A 183 24.94 26.85 -85.43
C LEU A 183 25.84 26.29 -86.53
N GLU A 184 26.80 25.42 -86.20
CA GLU A 184 27.65 24.73 -87.18
C GLU A 184 26.83 23.90 -88.17
N ASN A 185 25.81 23.17 -87.68
CA ASN A 185 24.91 22.41 -88.55
C ASN A 185 24.01 23.31 -89.39
N LYS A 186 23.41 24.36 -88.80
CA LYS A 186 22.60 25.33 -89.54
C LYS A 186 23.40 26.04 -90.63
N ILE A 187 24.66 26.38 -90.39
CA ILE A 187 25.53 26.98 -91.41
C ILE A 187 25.75 26.00 -92.56
N LYS A 188 26.05 24.73 -92.27
CA LYS A 188 26.19 23.69 -93.31
C LYS A 188 24.90 23.50 -94.11
N ASP A 189 23.75 23.41 -93.43
CA ASP A 189 22.45 23.25 -94.07
C ASP A 189 22.08 24.49 -94.91
N ILE A 190 22.38 25.71 -94.44
CA ILE A 190 22.16 26.95 -95.20
C ILE A 190 23.05 26.99 -96.45
N ILE A 191 24.31 26.56 -96.36
CA ILE A 191 25.21 26.51 -97.52
C ILE A 191 24.68 25.49 -98.54
N VAL A 192 24.29 24.29 -98.10
CA VAL A 192 23.72 23.26 -98.97
C VAL A 192 22.40 23.74 -99.58
N THR A 193 21.48 24.28 -98.79
CA THR A 193 20.19 24.79 -99.30
C THR A 193 20.35 26.02 -100.17
N TYR A 194 21.37 26.86 -99.99
CA TYR A 194 21.67 27.98 -100.89
C TYR A 194 22.24 27.49 -102.24
N GLU A 195 23.12 26.49 -102.22
CA GLU A 195 23.63 25.84 -103.44
C GLU A 195 22.51 25.07 -104.18
N GLU A 196 21.60 24.42 -103.44
CA GLU A 196 20.41 23.76 -103.97
C GLU A 196 19.36 24.77 -104.46
N ALA A 197 19.11 25.88 -103.76
CA ALA A 197 18.19 26.94 -104.20
C ALA A 197 18.63 27.60 -105.51
N LYS A 198 19.95 27.73 -105.70
CA LYS A 198 20.57 28.25 -106.92
C LYS A 198 20.42 27.29 -108.11
N SER A 199 20.29 26.00 -107.85
CA SER A 199 20.24 24.96 -108.88
C SER A 199 18.84 24.41 -109.16
N ASP A 200 17.94 24.34 -108.17
CA ASP A 200 16.59 23.77 -108.32
C ASP A 200 15.57 24.25 -107.24
N PRO A 201 14.83 25.35 -107.48
CA PRO A 201 13.94 25.96 -106.48
C PRO A 201 12.70 25.11 -106.11
N GLU A 202 12.32 24.13 -106.93
CA GLU A 202 11.18 23.24 -106.65
C GLU A 202 11.46 22.21 -105.54
N LYS A 203 12.74 21.92 -105.25
CA LYS A 203 13.13 21.02 -104.17
C LYS A 203 12.88 21.62 -102.78
N ILE A 204 13.02 22.95 -102.65
CA ILE A 204 12.83 23.69 -101.40
C ILE A 204 11.35 23.77 -101.03
N THR A 205 10.46 23.94 -102.01
CA THR A 205 9.01 23.92 -101.76
C THR A 205 8.55 22.54 -101.27
N LEU A 206 9.12 21.45 -101.81
CA LEU A 206 8.85 20.09 -101.32
C LEU A 206 9.39 19.84 -99.90
N GLN A 207 10.60 20.34 -99.59
CA GLN A 207 11.13 20.27 -98.22
C GLN A 207 10.27 21.05 -97.22
N ASN A 208 9.83 22.26 -97.58
CA ASN A 208 8.92 23.05 -96.76
C ASN A 208 7.56 22.36 -96.55
N PHE A 209 7.04 21.68 -97.57
CA PHE A 209 5.83 20.87 -97.44
C PHE A 209 6.01 19.72 -96.44
N ASN A 210 7.12 18.97 -96.54
CA ASN A 210 7.43 17.87 -95.62
C ASN A 210 7.68 18.34 -94.18
N ILE A 211 8.32 19.50 -94.01
CA ILE A 211 8.53 20.13 -92.70
C ILE A 211 7.17 20.54 -92.10
N ASN A 212 6.29 21.15 -92.89
CA ASN A 212 4.94 21.51 -92.43
C ASN A 212 4.11 20.30 -92.02
N GLN A 213 4.21 19.18 -92.76
CA GLN A 213 3.56 17.93 -92.38
C GLN A 213 4.06 17.40 -91.02
N ARG A 214 5.38 17.38 -90.80
CA ARG A 214 5.97 16.99 -89.51
C ARG A 214 5.55 17.91 -88.37
N TYR A 215 5.47 19.23 -88.63
CA TYR A 215 4.97 20.17 -87.63
C TYR A 215 3.51 19.88 -87.25
N GLN A 216 2.66 19.52 -88.21
CA GLN A 216 1.28 19.13 -87.91
C GLN A 216 1.22 17.86 -87.04
N GLU A 217 2.08 16.87 -87.30
CA GLU A 217 2.18 15.66 -86.48
C GLU A 217 2.62 15.95 -85.04
N ILE A 218 3.60 16.84 -84.86
CA ILE A 218 4.07 17.27 -83.53
C ILE A 218 2.97 18.01 -82.76
N VAL A 219 2.19 18.85 -83.44
CA VAL A 219 1.05 19.57 -82.81
C VAL A 219 0.00 18.59 -82.31
N VAL A 220 -0.35 17.58 -83.11
CA VAL A 220 -1.28 16.51 -82.69
C VAL A 220 -0.71 15.71 -81.51
N HIS A 221 0.56 15.37 -81.54
CA HIS A 221 1.20 14.67 -80.43
C HIS A 221 1.19 15.50 -79.13
N ASN A 222 1.44 16.81 -79.22
CA ASN A 222 1.38 17.71 -78.07
C ASN A 222 -0.04 17.82 -77.49
N GLN A 223 -1.07 17.84 -78.35
CA GLN A 223 -2.46 17.79 -77.90
C GLN A 223 -2.77 16.47 -77.17
N ASN A 224 -2.28 15.34 -77.67
CA ASN A 224 -2.43 14.04 -77.01
C ASN A 224 -1.73 14.03 -75.63
N LEU A 225 -0.49 14.51 -75.54
CA LEU A 225 0.24 14.61 -74.26
C LEU A 225 -0.49 15.51 -73.25
N LYS A 226 -1.05 16.65 -73.68
CA LYS A 226 -1.88 17.50 -72.81
C LYS A 226 -3.11 16.74 -72.28
N SER A 227 -3.73 15.90 -73.10
CA SER A 227 -4.86 15.06 -72.68
C SER A 227 -4.44 14.00 -71.65
N GLU A 228 -3.26 13.40 -71.81
CA GLU A 228 -2.71 12.43 -70.87
C GLU A 228 -2.33 13.07 -69.54
N ILE A 229 -1.70 14.25 -69.56
CA ILE A 229 -1.38 15.03 -68.36
C ILE A 229 -2.67 15.34 -67.59
N LYS A 230 -3.75 15.74 -68.28
CA LYS A 230 -5.03 16.00 -67.63
C LYS A 230 -5.60 14.75 -66.94
N LYS A 231 -5.57 13.59 -67.62
CA LYS A 231 -5.98 12.30 -67.02
C LYS A 231 -5.11 11.92 -65.82
N LEU A 232 -3.82 12.20 -65.87
CA LEU A 232 -2.90 11.93 -64.76
C LEU A 232 -3.22 12.79 -63.53
N ILE A 233 -3.54 14.08 -63.76
CA ILE A 233 -3.94 15.03 -62.72
C ILE A 233 -5.27 14.59 -62.10
N GLU A 234 -6.26 14.21 -62.91
CA GLU A 234 -7.54 13.67 -62.42
C GLU A 234 -7.32 12.44 -61.53
N ARG A 235 -6.50 11.48 -61.99
CA ARG A 235 -6.16 10.28 -61.21
C ARG A 235 -5.41 10.61 -59.91
N TYR A 236 -4.55 11.62 -59.91
CA TYR A 236 -3.85 12.07 -58.70
C TYR A 236 -4.85 12.57 -57.65
N TYR A 237 -5.79 13.43 -58.02
CA TYR A 237 -6.79 13.95 -57.09
C TYR A 237 -7.76 12.88 -56.60
N GLU A 238 -8.14 11.92 -57.44
CA GLU A 238 -8.91 10.75 -57.00
C GLU A 238 -8.16 9.94 -55.94
N LEU A 239 -6.86 9.71 -56.15
CA LEU A 239 -6.02 8.98 -55.20
C LEU A 239 -5.86 9.76 -53.89
N GLU A 240 -5.64 11.07 -53.96
CA GLU A 240 -5.51 11.96 -52.81
C GLU A 240 -6.78 11.93 -51.95
N ASN A 241 -7.95 12.03 -52.58
CA ASN A 241 -9.24 11.96 -51.88
C ASN A 241 -9.43 10.61 -51.19
N LYS A 242 -9.12 9.50 -51.86
CA LYS A 242 -9.17 8.17 -51.26
C LYS A 242 -8.24 8.02 -50.06
N HIS A 243 -7.06 8.64 -50.09
CA HIS A 243 -6.14 8.65 -48.95
C HIS A 243 -6.66 9.52 -47.79
N LYS A 244 -7.27 10.68 -48.07
CA LYS A 244 -7.91 11.52 -47.05
C LYS A 244 -9.04 10.78 -46.34
N GLU A 245 -9.87 10.03 -47.08
CA GLU A 245 -10.91 9.18 -46.50
C GLU A 245 -10.34 8.08 -45.61
N LYS A 246 -9.27 7.39 -46.04
CA LYS A 246 -8.59 6.38 -45.21
C LYS A 246 -7.98 6.97 -43.93
N ILE A 247 -7.43 8.18 -43.99
CA ILE A 247 -6.90 8.86 -42.79
C ILE A 247 -8.04 9.20 -41.83
N LYS A 248 -9.20 9.62 -42.35
CA LYS A 248 -10.39 9.88 -41.53
C LYS A 248 -10.86 8.61 -40.82
N THR A 249 -10.97 7.48 -41.51
CA THR A 249 -11.37 6.21 -40.88
C THR A 249 -10.35 5.72 -39.85
N ILE A 250 -9.04 5.91 -40.08
CA ILE A 250 -8.01 5.60 -39.07
C ILE A 250 -8.21 6.45 -37.82
N LYS A 251 -8.50 7.75 -37.94
CA LYS A 251 -8.77 8.61 -36.78
C LYS A 251 -9.99 8.12 -35.99
N GLU A 252 -11.07 7.75 -36.69
CA GLU A 252 -12.28 7.21 -36.07
C GLU A 252 -12.04 5.85 -35.38
N ILE A 253 -11.06 5.06 -35.85
CA ILE A 253 -10.62 3.84 -35.17
C ILE A 253 -9.79 4.15 -33.92
N ILE A 254 -8.95 5.19 -33.97
CA ILE A 254 -8.15 5.63 -32.81
C ILE A 254 -9.06 6.13 -31.67
N GLU A 255 -10.20 6.75 -31.98
CA GLU A 255 -11.20 7.18 -30.98
C GLU A 255 -11.77 6.00 -30.15
N ILE A 256 -11.85 4.79 -30.73
CA ILE A 256 -12.18 3.55 -29.99
C ILE A 256 -11.10 3.22 -28.94
N GLY A 257 -9.89 3.76 -29.11
CA GLY A 257 -8.77 3.72 -28.18
C GLY A 257 -9.11 4.20 -26.76
N ASP A 258 -10.06 5.12 -26.59
CA ASP A 258 -10.49 5.61 -25.28
C ASP A 258 -11.03 4.49 -24.38
N ILE A 259 -11.66 3.47 -24.98
CA ILE A 259 -12.15 2.29 -24.26
C ILE A 259 -10.97 1.46 -23.71
N PHE A 260 -9.87 1.37 -24.46
CA PHE A 260 -8.66 0.68 -24.01
C PHE A 260 -7.91 1.47 -22.93
N ASP A 261 -7.87 2.80 -23.03
CA ASP A 261 -7.30 3.67 -21.98
C ASP A 261 -8.08 3.51 -20.66
N TYR A 262 -9.42 3.48 -20.73
CA TYR A 262 -10.24 3.18 -19.57
C TYR A 262 -9.92 1.81 -18.96
N LEU A 263 -9.85 0.75 -19.77
CA LEU A 263 -9.48 -0.58 -19.28
C LEU A 263 -8.10 -0.60 -18.61
N HIS A 264 -7.13 0.07 -19.20
CA HIS A 264 -5.78 0.15 -18.65
C HIS A 264 -5.77 0.83 -17.26
N LYS A 265 -6.44 1.98 -17.15
CA LYS A 265 -6.59 2.71 -15.88
C LYS A 265 -7.38 1.91 -14.84
N LEU A 266 -8.41 1.17 -15.26
CA LEU A 266 -9.18 0.29 -14.40
C LEU A 266 -8.32 -0.83 -13.82
N VAL A 267 -7.45 -1.45 -14.63
CA VAL A 267 -6.49 -2.47 -14.18
C VAL A 267 -5.51 -1.89 -13.17
N ILE A 268 -4.94 -0.71 -13.43
CA ILE A 268 -4.03 -0.02 -12.51
C ILE A 268 -4.73 0.29 -11.17
N LEU A 269 -5.97 0.77 -11.22
CA LEU A 269 -6.76 1.05 -10.03
C LEU A 269 -6.98 -0.22 -9.20
N CYS A 270 -7.36 -1.33 -9.83
CA CYS A 270 -7.56 -2.61 -9.16
C CYS A 270 -6.26 -3.12 -8.52
N GLN A 271 -5.13 -3.10 -9.25
CA GLN A 271 -3.83 -3.53 -8.74
C GLN A 271 -3.39 -2.70 -7.53
N THR A 272 -3.54 -1.38 -7.61
CA THR A 272 -3.18 -0.47 -6.52
C THR A 272 -4.07 -0.71 -5.28
N LYS A 273 -5.37 -0.95 -5.50
CA LYS A 273 -6.30 -1.29 -4.41
C LYS A 273 -5.99 -2.64 -3.75
N ILE A 274 -5.70 -3.68 -4.54
CA ILE A 274 -5.29 -4.98 -4.02
C ILE A 274 -4.03 -4.83 -3.15
N LYS A 275 -3.02 -4.11 -3.65
CA LYS A 275 -1.80 -3.81 -2.90
C LYS A 275 -2.08 -3.07 -1.59
N PHE A 276 -3.00 -2.10 -1.59
CA PHE A 276 -3.43 -1.42 -0.36
C PHE A 276 -4.03 -2.40 0.63
N TYR A 277 -4.97 -3.27 0.21
CA TYR A 277 -5.58 -4.25 1.13
C TYR A 277 -4.57 -5.28 1.66
N GLU A 278 -3.60 -5.69 0.84
CA GLU A 278 -2.58 -6.67 1.23
C GLU A 278 -1.46 -6.11 2.11
N GLN A 279 -1.10 -4.83 1.97
CA GLN A 279 0.12 -4.28 2.58
C GLN A 279 -0.14 -3.15 3.58
N SER A 280 -1.32 -2.53 3.58
CA SER A 280 -1.62 -1.36 4.42
C SER A 280 -1.50 -1.59 5.93
N TYR A 281 -1.64 -2.83 6.40
CA TYR A 281 -1.44 -3.14 7.82
C TYR A 281 0.02 -3.04 8.29
N LYS A 282 0.99 -3.06 7.35
CA LYS A 282 2.43 -2.93 7.64
C LYS A 282 2.93 -1.48 7.54
N TYR A 283 2.16 -0.61 6.90
CA TYR A 283 2.58 0.76 6.63
C TYR A 283 2.41 1.67 7.85
N THR A 284 3.31 2.65 7.95
CA THR A 284 3.14 3.78 8.87
C THR A 284 2.00 4.68 8.39
N ASP A 285 1.46 5.51 9.29
CA ASP A 285 0.34 6.40 8.95
C ASP A 285 0.70 7.38 7.81
N GLU A 286 1.96 7.80 7.71
CA GLU A 286 2.45 8.65 6.62
C GLU A 286 2.45 7.92 5.27
N GLN A 287 2.99 6.70 5.21
CA GLN A 287 3.00 5.86 4.00
C GLN A 287 1.59 5.49 3.55
N GLN A 288 0.68 5.27 4.51
CA GLN A 288 -0.71 5.00 4.24
C GLN A 288 -1.41 6.22 3.62
N ASN A 289 -1.17 7.42 4.16
CA ASN A 289 -1.78 8.65 3.65
C ASN A 289 -1.26 9.02 2.26
N GLU A 290 0.02 8.77 1.97
CA GLU A 290 0.58 8.94 0.63
C GLU A 290 -0.11 8.02 -0.38
N LEU A 291 -0.26 6.73 -0.05
CA LEU A 291 -0.88 5.75 -0.95
C LEU A 291 -2.39 6.00 -1.11
N LEU A 292 -3.08 6.50 -0.08
CA LEU A 292 -4.46 6.95 -0.17
C LEU A 292 -4.60 8.17 -1.10
N THR A 293 -3.69 9.14 -1.01
CA THR A 293 -3.68 10.32 -1.90
C THR A 293 -3.47 9.91 -3.35
N GLN A 294 -2.56 8.96 -3.60
CA GLN A 294 -2.33 8.37 -4.92
C GLN A 294 -3.57 7.63 -5.43
N LEU A 295 -4.22 6.83 -4.58
CA LEU A 295 -5.45 6.13 -4.93
C LEU A 295 -6.60 7.11 -5.26
N GLU A 296 -6.75 8.20 -4.52
CA GLU A 296 -7.75 9.22 -4.83
C GLU A 296 -7.50 9.88 -6.18
N TYR A 297 -6.23 10.13 -6.53
CA TYR A 297 -5.86 10.61 -7.85
C TYR A 297 -6.23 9.61 -8.95
N ILE A 298 -5.83 8.34 -8.80
CA ILE A 298 -6.12 7.28 -9.78
C ILE A 298 -7.63 7.07 -9.93
N ILE A 299 -8.40 7.14 -8.84
CA ILE A 299 -9.87 7.05 -8.88
C ILE A 299 -10.46 8.19 -9.71
N LYS A 300 -9.99 9.43 -9.52
CA LYS A 300 -10.45 10.58 -10.31
C LYS A 300 -10.13 10.42 -11.79
N GLU A 301 -8.90 10.03 -12.12
CA GLU A 301 -8.51 9.79 -13.51
C GLU A 301 -9.28 8.64 -14.16
N THR A 302 -9.53 7.56 -13.42
CA THR A 302 -10.30 6.41 -13.93
C THR A 302 -11.75 6.80 -14.20
N LYS A 303 -12.37 7.65 -13.37
CA LYS A 303 -13.72 8.19 -13.62
C LYS A 303 -13.79 9.07 -14.87
N LEU A 304 -12.77 9.89 -15.11
CA LEU A 304 -12.69 10.70 -16.34
C LEU A 304 -12.51 9.83 -17.58
N ALA A 305 -11.63 8.83 -17.50
CA ALA A 305 -11.42 7.86 -18.59
C ALA A 305 -12.70 7.06 -18.86
N GLU A 306 -13.44 6.67 -17.83
CA GLU A 306 -14.74 6.00 -17.98
C GLU A 306 -15.74 6.87 -18.73
N ALA A 307 -15.85 8.15 -18.36
CA ALA A 307 -16.77 9.07 -19.03
C ALA A 307 -16.43 9.23 -20.52
N ASN A 308 -15.15 9.40 -20.84
CA ASN A 308 -14.68 9.49 -22.23
C ASN A 308 -14.94 8.20 -23.00
N ALA A 309 -14.62 7.05 -22.40
CA ALA A 309 -14.85 5.74 -23.00
C ALA A 309 -16.35 5.49 -23.25
N ARG A 310 -17.23 5.91 -22.33
CA ARG A 310 -18.70 5.85 -22.51
C ARG A 310 -19.17 6.73 -23.66
N VAL A 311 -18.64 7.94 -23.81
CA VAL A 311 -18.97 8.85 -24.92
C VAL A 311 -18.53 8.26 -26.26
N SER A 312 -17.27 7.79 -26.36
CA SER A 312 -16.76 7.11 -27.56
C SER A 312 -17.59 5.86 -27.88
N TYR A 313 -17.93 5.07 -26.87
CA TYR A 313 -18.79 3.90 -27.02
C TYR A 313 -20.14 4.23 -27.67
N ILE A 314 -20.88 5.18 -27.10
CA ILE A 314 -22.20 5.61 -27.60
C ILE A 314 -22.09 6.19 -29.01
N THR A 315 -21.06 7.01 -29.26
CA THR A 315 -20.82 7.66 -30.56
C THR A 315 -20.61 6.61 -31.65
N HIS A 316 -19.72 5.65 -31.42
CA HIS A 316 -19.42 4.61 -32.41
C HIS A 316 -20.59 3.62 -32.56
N ARG A 317 -21.32 3.31 -31.48
CA ARG A 317 -22.54 2.47 -31.56
C ARG A 317 -23.63 3.14 -32.41
N SER A 318 -23.77 4.46 -32.29
CA SER A 318 -24.71 5.26 -33.09
C SER A 318 -24.32 5.28 -34.58
N LYS A 319 -23.02 5.44 -34.89
CA LYS A 319 -22.50 5.35 -36.27
C LYS A 319 -22.74 3.97 -36.90
N ILE A 320 -22.50 2.90 -36.15
CA ILE A 320 -22.78 1.52 -36.59
C ILE A 320 -24.26 1.34 -36.92
N LEU A 321 -25.15 1.90 -36.09
CA LEU A 321 -26.59 1.86 -36.34
C LEU A 321 -26.96 2.63 -37.61
N GLU A 322 -26.39 3.83 -37.82
CA GLU A 322 -26.59 4.63 -39.02
C GLU A 322 -26.14 3.90 -40.29
N GLU A 323 -24.95 3.28 -40.29
CA GLU A 323 -24.46 2.50 -41.43
C GLU A 323 -25.34 1.28 -41.72
N ARG A 324 -25.87 0.61 -40.68
CA ARG A 324 -26.86 -0.48 -40.86
C ARG A 324 -28.14 0.02 -41.50
N LEU A 325 -28.66 1.15 -41.04
CA LEU A 325 -29.87 1.75 -41.62
C LEU A 325 -29.65 2.13 -43.08
N LEU A 326 -28.49 2.72 -43.42
CA LEU A 326 -28.12 3.03 -44.79
C LEU A 326 -27.98 1.78 -45.67
N TYR A 327 -27.49 0.67 -45.12
CA TYR A 327 -27.47 -0.62 -45.80
C TYR A 327 -28.90 -1.11 -46.12
N TYR A 328 -29.84 -1.03 -45.17
CA TYR A 328 -31.23 -1.47 -45.42
C TYR A 328 -31.99 -0.58 -46.39
N ILE A 329 -31.79 0.73 -46.33
CA ILE A 329 -32.52 1.70 -47.17
C ILE A 329 -31.94 1.72 -48.59
N ASN A 330 -30.62 1.81 -48.71
CA ASN A 330 -29.95 2.09 -49.99
C ASN A 330 -29.10 0.93 -50.52
N ARG A 331 -29.05 -0.22 -49.84
CA ARG A 331 -28.14 -1.35 -50.15
C ARG A 331 -26.67 -0.92 -50.27
N LYS A 332 -26.30 0.16 -49.55
CA LYS A 332 -24.93 0.67 -49.53
C LYS A 332 -24.06 -0.30 -48.73
N VAL A 333 -23.01 -0.85 -49.37
CA VAL A 333 -22.06 -1.77 -48.73
C VAL A 333 -21.47 -1.12 -47.46
N PRO A 334 -21.44 -1.81 -46.31
CA PRO A 334 -20.88 -1.27 -45.08
C PRO A 334 -19.39 -0.97 -45.23
N SER A 335 -18.89 0.04 -44.52
CA SER A 335 -17.48 0.43 -44.58
C SER A 335 -16.56 -0.58 -43.86
N ASP A 336 -15.25 -0.56 -44.15
CA ASP A 336 -14.27 -1.34 -43.37
C ASP A 336 -14.28 -0.97 -41.87
N TYR A 337 -14.58 0.31 -41.59
CA TYR A 337 -14.75 0.83 -40.24
C TYR A 337 -15.91 0.13 -39.51
N PHE A 338 -17.04 -0.09 -40.19
CA PHE A 338 -18.19 -0.79 -39.63
C PHE A 338 -17.83 -2.17 -39.09
N TYR A 339 -17.09 -2.98 -39.87
CA TYR A 339 -16.69 -4.31 -39.44
C TYR A 339 -15.78 -4.27 -38.22
N PHE A 340 -14.76 -3.41 -38.25
CA PHE A 340 -13.83 -3.26 -37.14
C PHE A 340 -14.53 -2.79 -35.85
N ALA A 341 -15.30 -1.71 -35.94
CA ALA A 341 -15.98 -1.11 -34.80
C ALA A 341 -17.03 -2.06 -34.22
N ASN A 342 -17.80 -2.74 -35.08
CA ASN A 342 -18.82 -3.69 -34.64
C ASN A 342 -18.22 -4.91 -33.90
N ILE A 343 -17.12 -5.48 -34.40
CA ILE A 343 -16.43 -6.60 -33.72
C ILE A 343 -15.83 -6.12 -32.39
N THR A 344 -15.18 -4.96 -32.39
CA THR A 344 -14.46 -4.44 -31.22
C THR A 344 -15.44 -4.05 -30.11
N LEU A 345 -16.48 -3.26 -30.43
CA LEU A 345 -17.50 -2.87 -29.45
C LEU A 345 -18.29 -4.07 -28.95
N ARG A 346 -18.54 -5.09 -29.78
CA ARG A 346 -19.18 -6.34 -29.33
C ARG A 346 -18.33 -7.06 -28.28
N ARG A 347 -17.00 -7.15 -28.47
CA ARG A 347 -16.09 -7.77 -27.50
C ARG A 347 -15.97 -6.98 -26.20
N LEU A 348 -16.15 -5.66 -26.27
CA LEU A 348 -15.98 -4.72 -25.16
C LEU A 348 -17.32 -4.31 -24.52
N GLY A 349 -18.46 -4.71 -25.07
CA GLY A 349 -19.79 -4.28 -24.63
C GLY A 349 -20.11 -4.64 -23.18
N TRP A 350 -19.54 -5.72 -22.67
CA TRP A 350 -19.68 -6.13 -21.26
C TRP A 350 -19.18 -5.05 -20.28
N ILE A 351 -18.20 -4.24 -20.68
CA ILE A 351 -17.63 -3.15 -19.86
C ILE A 351 -18.70 -2.10 -19.56
N PHE A 352 -19.60 -1.87 -20.51
CA PHE A 352 -20.66 -0.86 -20.42
C PHE A 352 -22.03 -1.46 -20.11
N GLY A 353 -22.07 -2.74 -19.71
CA GLY A 353 -23.32 -3.40 -19.34
C GLY A 353 -24.19 -3.89 -20.50
N GLU A 354 -23.66 -3.94 -21.74
CA GLU A 354 -24.36 -4.65 -22.82
C GLU A 354 -24.28 -6.17 -22.57
N ILE A 355 -25.32 -6.71 -21.94
CA ILE A 355 -25.58 -8.15 -21.87
C ILE A 355 -26.70 -8.46 -22.87
N GLU A 356 -26.35 -8.62 -24.14
CA GLU A 356 -27.33 -9.12 -25.11
C GLU A 356 -27.40 -10.65 -25.03
N THR A 357 -28.44 -11.14 -24.35
CA THR A 357 -29.06 -12.43 -24.68
C THR A 357 -30.38 -12.14 -25.37
N LEU A 358 -30.33 -11.87 -26.67
CA LEU A 358 -31.54 -11.75 -27.49
C LEU A 358 -31.64 -12.97 -28.39
N ASN A 359 -32.73 -13.71 -28.21
CA ASN A 359 -33.15 -14.74 -29.15
C ASN A 359 -33.49 -14.07 -30.49
N PRO A 360 -33.12 -14.69 -31.62
CA PRO A 360 -33.36 -14.10 -32.93
C PRO A 360 -34.85 -13.83 -33.15
N ILE A 361 -35.17 -12.61 -33.60
CA ILE A 361 -36.52 -12.30 -34.11
C ILE A 361 -36.68 -13.06 -35.42
N GLN A 362 -37.50 -14.11 -35.43
CA GLN A 362 -37.96 -14.72 -36.66
C GLN A 362 -38.85 -13.72 -37.40
N LEU A 363 -38.30 -13.08 -38.43
CA LEU A 363 -39.12 -12.40 -39.44
C LEU A 363 -39.90 -13.48 -40.19
N VAL A 364 -41.16 -13.70 -39.79
CA VAL A 364 -42.13 -14.41 -40.61
C VAL A 364 -42.36 -13.54 -41.84
N ASN A 365 -41.80 -13.95 -42.98
CA ASN A 365 -42.13 -13.37 -44.28
C ASN A 365 -43.66 -13.48 -44.49
N PRO A 366 -44.39 -12.39 -44.79
CA PRO A 366 -45.81 -12.47 -45.13
C PRO A 366 -46.08 -13.11 -46.51
N ALA A 367 -45.06 -13.64 -47.18
CA ALA A 367 -45.14 -14.16 -48.55
C ALA A 367 -45.02 -15.69 -48.65
N SER A 368 -44.93 -16.44 -47.54
CA SER A 368 -44.98 -17.90 -47.56
C SER A 368 -46.40 -18.43 -47.32
N GLN A 369 -47.33 -18.00 -48.17
CA GLN A 369 -48.51 -18.78 -48.54
C GLN A 369 -48.70 -18.71 -50.06
N SER A 370 -47.83 -19.40 -50.80
CA SER A 370 -48.20 -20.13 -52.02
C SER A 370 -46.94 -20.68 -52.70
N GLU A 371 -46.77 -21.99 -52.54
CA GLU A 371 -46.35 -22.96 -53.55
C GLU A 371 -45.30 -22.60 -54.63
N GLN A 372 -44.27 -23.44 -54.63
CA GLN A 372 -43.51 -23.94 -55.80
C GLN A 372 -42.70 -22.90 -56.59
N ASN A 373 -41.39 -22.82 -56.28
CA ASN A 373 -40.36 -23.05 -57.30
C ASN A 373 -38.98 -23.30 -56.68
N LYS A 374 -38.32 -24.34 -57.19
CA LYS A 374 -36.95 -24.75 -56.87
C LYS A 374 -35.94 -23.83 -57.57
N ASN A 375 -34.81 -23.65 -56.90
CA ASN A 375 -33.48 -23.32 -57.44
C ASN A 375 -33.19 -21.87 -57.86
N ILE A 376 -32.77 -21.05 -56.89
CA ILE A 376 -31.70 -20.06 -57.07
C ILE A 376 -30.85 -20.08 -55.77
N PRO A 377 -29.53 -20.39 -55.81
CA PRO A 377 -28.66 -20.22 -54.66
C PRO A 377 -28.29 -18.73 -54.55
N GLY A 378 -29.22 -17.94 -54.01
CA GLY A 378 -28.98 -16.56 -53.63
C GLY A 378 -28.79 -16.52 -52.12
N VAL A 379 -27.57 -16.21 -51.69
CA VAL A 379 -27.19 -16.05 -50.29
C VAL A 379 -28.13 -15.03 -49.63
N ASP A 380 -28.92 -15.49 -48.65
CA ASP A 380 -29.61 -14.65 -47.68
C ASP A 380 -28.55 -13.95 -46.80
N GLU A 381 -27.89 -12.92 -47.32
CA GLU A 381 -27.14 -11.95 -46.52
C GLU A 381 -28.15 -11.01 -45.83
N VAL A 382 -28.94 -11.59 -44.93
CA VAL A 382 -29.67 -10.85 -43.92
C VAL A 382 -28.66 -10.51 -42.84
N TYR A 383 -28.26 -9.25 -42.72
CA TYR A 383 -27.64 -8.80 -41.47
C TYR A 383 -28.73 -8.94 -40.38
N PRO A 384 -28.59 -9.77 -39.35
CA PRO A 384 -29.56 -9.88 -38.30
C PRO A 384 -29.39 -8.61 -37.48
N LEU A 385 -30.50 -7.99 -37.10
CA LEU A 385 -30.46 -6.80 -36.25
C LEU A 385 -29.61 -7.08 -35.00
N TYR A 386 -29.67 -8.32 -34.49
CA TYR A 386 -28.75 -8.91 -33.53
C TYR A 386 -28.77 -10.45 -33.61
N SER A 387 -27.74 -11.07 -34.19
CA SER A 387 -27.25 -12.43 -33.88
C SER A 387 -26.08 -12.76 -34.80
N TYR A 388 -24.94 -13.20 -34.28
CA TYR A 388 -24.08 -14.17 -34.97
C TYR A 388 -23.28 -14.94 -33.93
N LEU A 389 -23.77 -16.14 -33.64
CA LEU A 389 -23.00 -17.20 -33.01
C LEU A 389 -21.83 -17.53 -33.94
N ASP A 390 -20.62 -17.42 -33.40
CA ASP A 390 -19.41 -17.90 -34.06
C ASP A 390 -19.47 -19.44 -33.93
N GLU A 391 -20.08 -20.14 -34.89
CA GLU A 391 -20.31 -21.59 -34.84
C GLU A 391 -19.01 -22.41 -34.70
N ASN A 392 -17.85 -21.79 -34.98
CA ASN A 392 -16.52 -22.41 -34.81
C ASN A 392 -15.73 -21.92 -33.59
N ASN A 393 -16.28 -21.02 -32.76
CA ASN A 393 -15.63 -20.50 -31.54
C ASN A 393 -16.57 -20.54 -30.31
N ALA A 394 -17.59 -21.40 -30.33
CA ALA A 394 -18.51 -21.57 -29.20
C ALA A 394 -17.84 -22.08 -27.91
N ASN A 395 -16.57 -22.48 -27.96
CA ASN A 395 -15.78 -22.86 -26.80
C ASN A 395 -14.50 -22.02 -26.77
N ILE A 396 -14.50 -20.97 -25.95
CA ILE A 396 -13.41 -20.38 -25.14
C ILE A 396 -13.79 -18.91 -24.90
N ILE A 397 -14.81 -18.69 -24.07
CA ILE A 397 -14.77 -17.58 -23.11
C ILE A 397 -14.60 -18.28 -21.77
N PRO A 398 -13.37 -18.38 -21.23
CA PRO A 398 -13.20 -18.86 -19.87
C PRO A 398 -13.75 -17.79 -18.93
N MET A 399 -14.53 -18.23 -17.94
CA MET A 399 -15.24 -17.44 -16.91
C MET A 399 -16.68 -17.05 -17.24
N ARG A 400 -17.54 -18.06 -17.31
CA ARG A 400 -19.01 -17.93 -17.21
C ARG A 400 -19.55 -18.04 -15.78
N GLU A 401 -18.71 -17.88 -14.77
CA GLU A 401 -19.12 -17.85 -13.38
C GLU A 401 -18.71 -16.50 -12.77
N GLN A 402 -19.70 -15.61 -12.61
CA GLN A 402 -19.65 -14.27 -12.01
C GLN A 402 -19.12 -13.14 -12.92
N ILE A 403 -19.93 -12.73 -13.90
CA ILE A 403 -19.79 -11.41 -14.54
C ILE A 403 -20.41 -10.38 -13.58
N TYR A 404 -19.59 -9.44 -13.11
CA TYR A 404 -20.04 -8.30 -12.30
C TYR A 404 -20.81 -7.32 -13.19
N TYR A 405 -22.08 -7.07 -12.83
CA TYR A 405 -22.96 -6.14 -13.54
C TYR A 405 -22.41 -4.70 -13.41
N ASN A 406 -22.09 -4.07 -14.54
CA ASN A 406 -22.24 -2.62 -14.67
C ASN A 406 -23.68 -2.40 -15.14
N GLU A 407 -24.61 -2.15 -14.23
CA GLU A 407 -26.00 -1.88 -14.61
C GLU A 407 -26.08 -0.55 -15.37
N GLY A 408 -26.66 -0.60 -16.58
CA GLY A 408 -27.55 0.39 -17.18
C GLY A 408 -27.14 1.87 -17.32
N ILE A 409 -27.59 2.47 -18.43
CA ILE A 409 -27.56 3.92 -18.71
C ILE A 409 -28.23 4.76 -17.60
N GLU A 410 -29.06 4.14 -16.74
CA GLU A 410 -29.83 4.80 -15.69
C GLU A 410 -29.82 3.98 -14.38
N GLY A 411 -28.68 3.89 -13.67
CA GLY A 411 -28.70 3.21 -12.38
C GLY A 411 -27.34 3.13 -11.72
N ARG A 412 -27.13 3.93 -10.67
CA ARG A 412 -25.90 3.91 -9.90
C ARG A 412 -25.81 2.63 -9.08
N ASP A 413 -25.09 1.64 -9.57
CA ASP A 413 -24.31 0.75 -8.72
C ASP A 413 -22.94 0.58 -9.38
N SER A 414 -21.93 1.13 -8.73
CA SER A 414 -20.54 1.09 -9.16
C SER A 414 -20.03 -0.35 -9.24
N PHE A 415 -19.09 -0.62 -10.14
CA PHE A 415 -18.45 -1.93 -10.28
C PHE A 415 -17.95 -2.42 -8.91
N LYS A 416 -18.53 -3.52 -8.40
CA LYS A 416 -18.18 -4.13 -7.12
C LYS A 416 -17.15 -5.22 -7.39
N ILE A 417 -15.92 -5.08 -6.87
CA ILE A 417 -14.90 -6.14 -7.00
C ILE A 417 -15.32 -7.37 -6.18
N VAL A 418 -15.93 -7.12 -5.01
CA VAL A 418 -16.46 -8.10 -4.06
C VAL A 418 -17.72 -7.48 -3.44
N THR A 419 -18.67 -8.27 -2.94
CA THR A 419 -19.82 -7.78 -2.16
C THR A 419 -19.37 -6.81 -1.05
N GLY A 420 -19.73 -5.54 -1.18
CA GLY A 420 -19.39 -4.47 -0.22
C GLY A 420 -18.12 -3.66 -0.52
N VAL A 421 -17.37 -3.96 -1.58
CA VAL A 421 -16.17 -3.21 -1.99
C VAL A 421 -16.37 -2.59 -3.38
N ASP A 422 -16.54 -1.27 -3.40
CA ASP A 422 -16.71 -0.46 -4.61
C ASP A 422 -15.34 -0.08 -5.24
N ILE A 423 -15.18 -0.21 -6.56
CA ILE A 423 -14.00 0.23 -7.31
C ILE A 423 -13.71 1.73 -7.13
N TYR A 424 -14.72 2.56 -6.93
CA TYR A 424 -14.58 4.01 -6.85
C TYR A 424 -14.61 4.57 -5.43
N SER A 425 -14.86 3.74 -4.42
CA SER A 425 -14.77 4.17 -3.02
C SER A 425 -13.32 4.23 -2.55
N THR A 426 -13.02 5.11 -1.61
CA THR A 426 -11.73 5.07 -0.91
C THR A 426 -11.63 3.77 -0.12
N PRO A 427 -10.51 3.02 -0.23
CA PRO A 427 -10.38 1.76 0.47
C PRO A 427 -10.16 2.01 1.97
N ILE A 428 -10.87 1.24 2.79
CA ILE A 428 -10.74 1.28 4.24
C ILE A 428 -9.69 0.26 4.68
N LYS A 429 -8.80 0.65 5.61
CA LYS A 429 -7.76 -0.24 6.14
C LYS A 429 -8.41 -1.50 6.73
N MET A 430 -8.04 -2.66 6.19
CA MET A 430 -8.49 -3.94 6.71
C MET A 430 -7.46 -4.48 7.70
N CYS A 431 -7.96 -5.11 8.77
CA CYS A 431 -7.12 -5.83 9.70
C CYS A 431 -6.89 -7.26 9.18
N PRO A 432 -5.69 -7.85 9.30
CA PRO A 432 -5.48 -9.26 8.99
C PRO A 432 -6.51 -10.14 9.70
N TYR A 433 -7.01 -11.16 9.00
CA TYR A 433 -8.07 -12.04 9.51
C TYR A 433 -7.70 -12.67 10.87
N GLU A 434 -6.44 -13.07 11.04
CA GLU A 434 -5.92 -13.61 12.31
C GLU A 434 -6.07 -12.64 13.49
N ASN A 435 -5.79 -11.35 13.26
CA ASN A 435 -5.92 -10.32 14.28
C ASN A 435 -7.38 -10.01 14.60
N MET A 436 -8.25 -10.01 13.58
CA MET A 436 -9.70 -9.91 13.79
C MET A 436 -10.20 -11.06 14.67
N LEU A 437 -9.80 -12.29 14.38
CA LEU A 437 -10.18 -13.49 15.14
C LEU A 437 -9.69 -13.43 16.60
N LEU A 438 -8.47 -12.93 16.82
CA LEU A 438 -7.95 -12.69 18.17
C LEU A 438 -8.76 -11.63 18.92
N ILE A 439 -9.13 -10.53 18.27
CA ILE A 439 -9.96 -9.48 18.86
C ILE A 439 -11.37 -10.00 19.16
N GLU A 440 -11.95 -10.78 18.25
CA GLU A 440 -13.28 -11.38 18.41
C GLU A 440 -13.30 -12.40 19.55
N ASN A 441 -12.25 -13.22 19.67
CA ASN A 441 -12.06 -14.12 20.80
C ASN A 441 -11.88 -13.36 22.13
N LYS A 442 -11.11 -12.27 22.15
CA LYS A 442 -10.97 -11.39 23.34
C LYS A 442 -12.32 -10.76 23.71
N TYR A 443 -13.07 -10.26 22.72
CA TYR A 443 -14.39 -9.68 22.93
C TYR A 443 -15.39 -10.71 23.47
N ASN A 444 -15.43 -11.91 22.89
CA ASN A 444 -16.27 -13.01 23.35
C ASN A 444 -15.91 -13.43 24.78
N TYR A 445 -14.62 -13.49 25.11
CA TYR A 445 -14.16 -13.75 26.47
C TYR A 445 -14.64 -12.68 27.46
N ILE A 446 -14.50 -11.39 27.11
CA ILE A 446 -14.99 -10.29 27.94
C ILE A 446 -16.52 -10.38 28.11
N LYS A 447 -17.24 -10.66 27.03
CA LYS A 447 -18.71 -10.81 27.04
C LYS A 447 -19.18 -11.95 27.95
N ILE A 448 -18.47 -13.09 27.94
CA ILE A 448 -18.71 -14.21 28.87
C ILE A 448 -18.46 -13.77 30.31
N LYS A 449 -17.32 -13.14 30.62
CA LYS A 449 -17.05 -12.63 31.96
C LYS A 449 -18.07 -11.59 32.45
N LEU A 450 -18.53 -10.73 31.57
CA LEU A 450 -19.54 -9.71 31.88
C LEU A 450 -20.92 -10.33 32.13
N THR A 451 -21.24 -11.43 31.44
CA THR A 451 -22.46 -12.20 31.72
C THR A 451 -22.36 -12.99 33.03
N ASP A 452 -21.20 -13.54 33.38
CA ASP A 452 -20.96 -14.18 34.66
C ASP A 452 -21.04 -13.18 35.83
N LEU A 453 -20.41 -12.01 35.71
CA LEU A 453 -20.54 -10.92 36.68
C LEU A 453 -21.99 -10.47 36.87
N LYS A 454 -22.76 -10.38 35.79
CA LYS A 454 -24.21 -10.06 35.87
C LYS A 454 -25.01 -11.17 36.56
N LYS A 455 -24.66 -12.45 36.35
CA LYS A 455 -25.28 -13.58 37.05
C LYS A 455 -24.94 -13.54 38.54
N ASP A 456 -23.68 -13.32 38.91
CA ASP A 456 -23.24 -13.18 40.29
C ASP A 456 -23.94 -12.01 41.01
N PHE A 457 -24.07 -10.87 40.33
CA PHE A 457 -24.81 -9.72 40.84
C PHE A 457 -26.31 -10.02 41.01
N ASN A 458 -26.91 -10.79 40.09
CA ASN A 458 -28.32 -11.20 40.18
C ASN A 458 -28.54 -12.24 41.29
N ILE A 459 -27.60 -13.16 41.53
CA ILE A 459 -27.62 -14.11 42.65
C ILE A 459 -27.53 -13.35 43.99
N LEU A 460 -26.67 -12.33 44.08
CA LEU A 460 -26.59 -11.43 45.25
C LEU A 460 -27.89 -10.65 45.48
N LYS A 461 -28.58 -10.26 44.40
CA LYS A 461 -29.88 -9.57 44.46
C LYS A 461 -31.03 -10.49 44.86
N GLN A 462 -31.00 -11.76 44.42
CA GLN A 462 -32.01 -12.78 44.78
C GLN A 462 -31.82 -13.33 46.20
N LYS A 463 -30.58 -13.52 46.68
CA LYS A 463 -30.30 -13.92 48.06
C LYS A 463 -30.75 -12.91 49.12
N LYS A 464 -31.03 -11.65 48.74
CA LYS A 464 -31.55 -10.61 49.63
C LYS A 464 -33.08 -10.54 49.71
N LYS A 465 -33.81 -11.38 48.96
CA LYS A 465 -35.29 -11.34 48.97
C LYS A 465 -35.98 -12.33 49.88
N PHE A 466 -35.25 -13.18 50.61
CA PHE A 466 -35.85 -14.02 51.65
C PHE A 466 -35.13 -13.86 53.00
N GLU A 467 -35.86 -13.19 53.90
CA GLU A 467 -35.96 -13.41 55.35
C GLU A 467 -34.67 -13.50 56.17
N THR A 468 -34.17 -12.35 56.60
CA THR A 468 -34.29 -11.84 57.99
C THR A 468 -33.36 -10.64 58.17
N LYS A 469 -33.86 -9.60 58.84
CA LYS A 469 -33.06 -8.46 59.29
C LYS A 469 -32.08 -8.94 60.37
N SER A 470 -30.89 -9.38 59.99
CA SER A 470 -29.73 -9.38 60.88
C SER A 470 -28.50 -8.97 60.08
N THR A 471 -28.14 -7.69 60.26
CA THR A 471 -26.78 -7.11 60.19
C THR A 471 -25.69 -8.03 59.63
N ILE A 472 -25.41 -7.87 58.34
CA ILE A 472 -24.03 -8.04 57.84
C ILE A 472 -23.26 -6.89 58.47
N SER A 473 -22.25 -7.19 59.30
CA SER A 473 -21.45 -6.13 59.93
C SER A 473 -20.66 -5.35 58.87
N ASP A 474 -20.39 -4.06 59.10
CA ASP A 474 -19.60 -3.22 58.18
C ASP A 474 -18.23 -3.84 57.86
N MET A 475 -17.72 -4.68 58.78
CA MET A 475 -16.48 -5.45 58.60
C MET A 475 -16.60 -6.50 57.48
N GLN A 476 -17.73 -7.23 57.40
CA GLN A 476 -17.99 -8.19 56.33
C GLN A 476 -18.19 -7.49 54.97
N TRP A 477 -18.78 -6.29 54.96
CA TRP A 477 -18.88 -5.47 53.75
C TRP A 477 -17.52 -4.96 53.24
N SER A 478 -16.67 -4.51 54.17
CA SER A 478 -15.29 -4.12 53.86
C SER A 478 -14.47 -5.30 53.33
N GLU A 479 -14.67 -6.49 53.89
CA GLU A 479 -13.92 -7.68 53.50
C GLU A 479 -14.38 -8.24 52.14
N ILE A 480 -15.68 -8.19 51.84
CA ILE A 480 -16.22 -8.57 50.53
C ILE A 480 -15.80 -7.57 49.44
N THR A 481 -15.84 -6.27 49.72
CA THR A 481 -15.37 -5.24 48.77
C THR A 481 -13.86 -5.36 48.55
N LYS A 482 -13.06 -5.51 49.62
CA LYS A 482 -11.61 -5.75 49.52
C LYS A 482 -11.28 -7.00 48.71
N ASN A 483 -12.00 -8.10 48.89
CA ASN A 483 -11.80 -9.31 48.10
C ASN A 483 -12.22 -9.15 46.62
N ALA A 484 -13.28 -8.39 46.34
CA ALA A 484 -13.66 -8.07 44.97
C ALA A 484 -12.61 -7.19 44.27
N TYR A 485 -12.12 -6.15 44.94
CA TYR A 485 -11.05 -5.28 44.43
C TYR A 485 -9.74 -6.03 44.25
N HIS A 486 -9.36 -6.91 45.19
CA HIS A 486 -8.13 -7.69 45.08
C HIS A 486 -8.18 -8.69 43.92
N ARG A 487 -9.35 -9.28 43.63
CA ARG A 487 -9.54 -10.10 42.41
C ARG A 487 -9.47 -9.27 41.13
N LEU A 488 -9.99 -8.04 41.16
CA LEU A 488 -9.95 -7.12 40.02
C LEU A 488 -8.50 -6.69 39.72
N GLU A 489 -7.74 -6.32 40.75
CA GLU A 489 -6.33 -5.96 40.68
C GLU A 489 -5.46 -7.12 40.19
N LYS A 490 -5.66 -8.34 40.72
CA LYS A 490 -4.95 -9.54 40.26
C LYS A 490 -5.24 -9.86 38.79
N ASN A 491 -6.45 -9.57 38.32
CA ASN A 491 -6.83 -9.73 36.91
C ASN A 491 -6.25 -8.65 36.00
N ILE A 492 -6.11 -7.41 36.49
CA ILE A 492 -5.43 -6.31 35.76
C ILE A 492 -3.94 -6.63 35.62
N ILE A 493 -3.28 -7.08 36.69
CA ILE A 493 -1.87 -7.50 36.65
C ILE A 493 -1.65 -8.68 35.69
N ALA A 494 -2.57 -9.65 35.65
CA ALA A 494 -2.52 -10.77 34.72
C ALA A 494 -2.75 -10.35 33.25
N LEU A 495 -3.41 -9.21 33.01
CA LEU A 495 -3.56 -8.63 31.67
C LEU A 495 -2.29 -7.87 31.26
N ASP A 496 -1.64 -7.15 32.18
CA ASP A 496 -0.38 -6.44 31.92
C ASP A 496 0.81 -7.39 31.72
N GLN A 497 0.87 -8.51 32.45
CA GLN A 497 1.92 -9.53 32.28
C GLN A 497 1.85 -10.30 30.96
N LYS A 498 0.76 -10.18 30.20
CA LYS A 498 0.62 -10.77 28.85
C LYS A 498 0.93 -9.80 27.71
N ASN A 499 1.35 -8.57 28.02
CA ASN A 499 1.75 -7.54 27.06
C ASN A 499 3.29 -7.40 26.93
N VAL A 500 4.07 -8.40 27.35
CA VAL A 500 5.52 -8.52 27.08
C VAL A 500 5.77 -9.63 26.08
#